data_AF-L7MSV6-F1
#
_entry.id   AF-L7MSV6-F1
#
_cell.length_a   1.000
_cell.length_b   1.000
_cell.length_c   1.000
_cell.angle_alpha   90.00
_cell.angle_beta   90.00
_cell.angle_gamma   90.00
#
_symmetry.space_group_name_H-M   'P 1'
#
loop_
_entity.id
_entity.type
_entity.pdbx_description
1 polymer ?
#
loop_
_entity_poly.entity_id
_entity_poly.type
_entity_poly.pdbx_seq_one_letter_code
_entity_poly.pdbx_strand_id
1 'polypeptide(L)'
;KEHEKDAFEHIVTQFSSVPVSVVSDSYDIYNACEKIWGEDLRHLIVSRSTEAPLIIRPDSGNPLDTVLKVLDILGKKFPVTENSKGYKLLPPYLRVIQGDGVDINTLQEIVEGMKQKKWSIENISFGSGGALLQKLTRDLLNCSFKCSYVVTNGLGINVFKDPVADPNKRSKKGRLSLHRTPAGNFVTLEEGKGDLEEYGHDLLHTVFKNGKVTKSYPFDEVRKNAKLNIELEAAPH
;
A
#
# COMPACT_ATOMS: atom_id res chain seq x y z
N LYS A 1 -7.20 -24.26 23.46
CA LYS A 1 -7.44 -23.10 24.35
C LYS A 1 -6.52 -23.14 25.57
N GLU A 2 -6.49 -24.24 26.33
CA GLU A 2 -5.72 -24.34 27.59
C GLU A 2 -4.20 -24.14 27.44
N HIS A 3 -3.63 -24.41 26.26
CA HIS A 3 -2.18 -24.27 25.97
C HIS A 3 -1.84 -23.12 25.01
N GLU A 4 -2.72 -22.12 24.85
CA GLU A 4 -2.44 -20.95 23.99
C GLU A 4 -1.21 -20.17 24.46
N LYS A 5 -1.09 -19.96 25.78
CA LYS A 5 0.08 -19.35 26.42
C LYS A 5 1.36 -20.12 26.10
N ASP A 6 1.35 -21.44 26.19
CA ASP A 6 2.55 -22.26 25.98
C ASP A 6 3.03 -22.16 24.52
N ALA A 7 2.09 -22.12 23.57
CA ALA A 7 2.41 -21.89 22.15
C ALA A 7 3.02 -20.49 21.92
N PHE A 8 2.44 -19.46 22.54
CA PHE A 8 2.94 -18.09 22.48
C PHE A 8 4.36 -17.96 23.04
N GLU A 9 4.59 -18.50 24.25
CA GLU A 9 5.90 -18.53 24.90
C GLU A 9 6.94 -19.26 24.05
N HIS A 10 6.60 -20.43 23.53
CA HIS A 10 7.47 -21.19 22.65
C HIS A 10 7.92 -20.36 21.44
N ILE A 11 6.97 -19.77 20.70
CA ILE A 11 7.26 -19.01 19.47
C ILE A 11 8.17 -17.81 19.75
N VAL A 12 7.83 -16.98 20.74
CA VAL A 12 8.62 -15.76 21.01
C VAL A 12 10.01 -16.07 21.57
N THR A 13 10.19 -17.25 22.17
CA THR A 13 11.49 -17.76 22.63
C THR A 13 12.34 -18.26 21.47
N GLN A 14 11.75 -19.03 20.55
CA GLN A 14 12.44 -19.49 19.32
C GLN A 14 12.91 -18.31 18.46
N PHE A 15 12.07 -17.27 18.35
CA PHE A 15 12.37 -16.06 17.58
C PHE A 15 12.66 -14.85 18.49
N SER A 16 13.53 -15.02 19.48
CA SER A 16 13.82 -14.00 20.49
C SER A 16 14.62 -12.79 19.99
N SER A 17 15.40 -12.95 18.91
CA SER A 17 16.32 -11.92 18.39
C SER A 17 15.92 -11.34 17.03
N VAL A 18 14.71 -11.62 16.56
CA VAL A 18 14.14 -11.06 15.33
C VAL A 18 12.71 -10.56 15.59
N PRO A 19 12.17 -9.66 14.76
CA PRO A 19 10.75 -9.33 14.83
C PRO A 19 9.92 -10.60 14.61
N VAL A 20 8.91 -10.81 15.44
CA VAL A 20 8.03 -11.99 15.34
C VAL A 20 6.57 -11.56 15.41
N SER A 21 5.80 -11.93 14.39
CA SER A 21 4.35 -11.74 14.42
C SER A 21 3.67 -12.98 14.95
N VAL A 22 2.74 -12.80 15.90
CA VAL A 22 1.98 -13.90 16.50
C VAL A 22 0.49 -13.60 16.40
N VAL A 23 -0.23 -14.43 15.64
CA VAL A 23 -1.69 -14.38 15.56
C VAL A 23 -2.28 -14.69 16.94
N SER A 24 -3.09 -13.78 17.45
CA SER A 24 -3.49 -13.77 18.87
C SER A 24 -4.99 -13.86 19.09
N ASP A 25 -5.77 -14.15 18.04
CA ASP A 25 -7.24 -14.22 18.08
C ASP A 25 -7.77 -15.64 17.83
N SER A 26 -6.96 -16.66 18.07
CA SER A 26 -7.37 -18.07 17.92
C SER A 26 -8.61 -18.42 18.76
N TYR A 27 -8.76 -17.76 19.92
CA TYR A 27 -9.94 -17.92 20.79
C TYR A 27 -10.53 -16.59 21.26
N ASP A 28 -9.70 -15.69 21.82
CA ASP A 28 -10.13 -14.36 22.29
C ASP A 28 -8.94 -13.39 22.28
N ILE A 29 -8.92 -12.50 21.29
CA ILE A 29 -7.87 -11.50 21.10
C ILE A 29 -7.69 -10.58 22.30
N TYR A 30 -8.77 -10.25 23.01
CA TYR A 30 -8.73 -9.32 24.13
C TYR A 30 -8.12 -9.99 25.35
N ASN A 31 -8.49 -11.23 25.64
CA ASN A 31 -7.86 -12.04 26.69
C ASN A 31 -6.37 -12.29 26.38
N ALA A 32 -6.05 -12.64 25.14
CA ALA A 32 -4.66 -12.85 24.72
C ALA A 32 -3.81 -11.59 24.95
N CYS A 33 -4.31 -10.40 24.61
CA CYS A 33 -3.61 -9.15 24.83
C CYS A 33 -3.53 -8.76 26.32
N GLU A 34 -4.62 -8.88 27.08
CA GLU A 34 -4.69 -8.39 28.45
C GLU A 34 -3.99 -9.33 29.45
N LYS A 35 -4.28 -10.63 29.35
CA LYS A 35 -3.89 -11.64 30.34
C LYS A 35 -2.65 -12.40 29.92
N ILE A 36 -2.60 -12.89 28.68
CA ILE A 36 -1.45 -13.69 28.25
C ILE A 36 -0.24 -12.80 27.99
N TRP A 37 -0.33 -11.88 27.02
CA TRP A 37 0.77 -10.96 26.71
C TRP A 37 0.97 -9.89 27.79
N GLY A 38 -0.14 -9.37 28.32
CA GLY A 38 -0.13 -8.27 29.28
C GLY A 38 0.15 -8.67 30.74
N GLU A 39 0.09 -9.95 31.09
CA GLU A 39 0.38 -10.44 32.45
C GLU A 39 1.36 -11.63 32.41
N ASP A 40 0.91 -12.81 31.99
CA ASP A 40 1.66 -14.07 32.12
C ASP A 40 3.03 -14.04 31.43
N LEU A 41 3.05 -13.63 30.16
CA LEU A 41 4.25 -13.60 29.32
C LEU A 41 4.87 -12.21 29.22
N ARG A 42 4.35 -11.22 29.97
CA ARG A 42 4.80 -9.83 29.88
C ARG A 42 6.31 -9.69 30.06
N HIS A 43 6.89 -10.47 30.96
CA HIS A 43 8.32 -10.48 31.25
C HIS A 43 9.20 -10.87 30.04
N LEU A 44 8.69 -11.74 29.15
CA LEU A 44 9.36 -12.11 27.90
C LEU A 44 9.25 -11.02 26.84
N ILE A 45 8.23 -10.16 26.92
CA ILE A 45 7.99 -9.10 25.92
C ILE A 45 8.81 -7.86 26.25
N VAL A 46 8.84 -7.46 27.52
CA VAL A 46 9.60 -6.27 27.95
C VAL A 46 11.11 -6.45 27.86
N SER A 47 11.60 -7.69 27.77
CA SER A 47 13.03 -8.02 27.62
C SER A 47 13.50 -8.06 26.17
N ARG A 48 12.60 -7.90 25.19
CA ARG A 48 12.96 -7.95 23.77
C ARG A 48 13.68 -6.68 23.33
N SER A 49 14.55 -6.83 22.34
CA SER A 49 15.23 -5.70 21.68
C SER A 49 14.26 -4.87 20.83
N THR A 50 14.60 -3.60 20.60
CA THR A 50 13.91 -2.72 19.64
C THR A 50 13.96 -3.24 18.21
N GLU A 51 15.00 -4.01 17.87
CA GLU A 51 15.16 -4.68 16.57
C GLU A 51 14.41 -6.01 16.47
N ALA A 52 13.84 -6.48 17.58
CA ALA A 52 13.16 -7.77 17.67
C ALA A 52 11.77 -7.65 18.33
N PRO A 53 10.90 -6.71 17.92
CA PRO A 53 9.62 -6.52 18.58
C PRO A 53 8.70 -7.75 18.45
N LEU A 54 7.85 -7.95 19.46
CA LEU A 54 6.64 -8.75 19.28
C LEU A 54 5.65 -7.92 18.47
N ILE A 55 5.09 -8.52 17.41
CA ILE A 55 4.06 -7.92 16.58
C ILE A 55 2.75 -8.71 16.77
N ILE A 56 1.88 -8.22 17.66
CA ILE A 56 0.59 -8.87 17.93
C ILE A 56 -0.31 -8.73 16.70
N ARG A 57 -0.89 -9.84 16.25
CA ARG A 57 -1.74 -9.89 15.06
C ARG A 57 -3.18 -10.32 15.41
N PRO A 58 -4.13 -9.38 15.49
CA PRO A 58 -5.55 -9.69 15.28
C PRO A 58 -5.82 -10.11 13.83
N ASP A 59 -6.74 -11.06 13.61
CA ASP A 59 -7.08 -11.60 12.28
C ASP A 59 -8.60 -11.86 12.11
N SER A 60 -9.44 -11.23 12.93
CA SER A 60 -10.90 -11.35 12.89
C SER A 60 -11.62 -10.17 13.55
N GLY A 61 -12.92 -10.04 13.26
CA GLY A 61 -13.80 -8.99 13.79
C GLY A 61 -13.86 -7.74 12.92
N ASN A 62 -14.42 -6.63 13.46
CA ASN A 62 -14.38 -5.34 12.75
C ASN A 62 -12.95 -4.77 12.81
N PRO A 63 -12.27 -4.50 11.68
CA PRO A 63 -10.86 -4.11 11.70
C PRO A 63 -10.55 -2.86 12.54
N LEU A 64 -11.37 -1.82 12.44
CA LEU A 64 -11.17 -0.58 13.19
C LEU A 64 -11.38 -0.80 14.69
N ASP A 65 -12.52 -1.38 15.08
CA ASP A 65 -12.87 -1.58 16.49
C ASP A 65 -11.87 -2.51 17.18
N THR A 66 -11.48 -3.59 16.50
CA THR A 66 -10.48 -4.55 17.00
C THR A 66 -9.14 -3.86 17.22
N VAL A 67 -8.63 -3.11 16.23
CA VAL A 67 -7.35 -2.39 16.36
C VAL A 67 -7.38 -1.40 17.52
N LEU A 68 -8.41 -0.57 17.63
CA LEU A 68 -8.52 0.41 18.70
C LEU A 68 -8.56 -0.25 20.08
N LYS A 69 -9.35 -1.31 20.23
CA LYS A 69 -9.49 -2.01 21.50
C LYS A 69 -8.21 -2.76 21.89
N VAL A 70 -7.51 -3.37 20.94
CA VAL A 70 -6.19 -3.98 21.16
C VAL A 70 -5.19 -2.92 21.64
N LEU A 71 -5.09 -1.79 20.95
CA LEU A 71 -4.19 -0.70 21.35
C LEU A 71 -4.52 -0.17 22.75
N ASP A 72 -5.79 0.02 23.08
CA ASP A 72 -6.22 0.47 24.41
C ASP A 72 -5.92 -0.54 25.52
N ILE A 73 -6.03 -1.86 25.25
CA ILE A 73 -5.62 -2.90 26.21
C ILE A 73 -4.11 -2.85 26.41
N LEU A 74 -3.33 -2.90 25.32
CA LEU A 74 -1.88 -2.89 25.41
C LEU A 74 -1.37 -1.61 26.07
N GLY A 75 -1.99 -0.47 25.80
CA GLY A 75 -1.68 0.81 26.42
C GLY A 75 -1.92 0.88 27.93
N LYS A 76 -2.76 -0.01 28.49
CA LYS A 76 -2.94 -0.16 29.93
C LYS A 76 -1.95 -1.14 30.56
N LYS A 77 -1.44 -2.10 29.79
CA LYS A 77 -0.55 -3.19 30.28
C LYS A 77 0.94 -2.89 30.08
N PHE A 78 1.27 -2.04 29.13
CA PHE A 78 2.63 -1.66 28.75
C PHE A 78 2.85 -0.14 28.88
N PRO A 79 4.07 0.31 29.17
CA PRO A 79 4.36 1.73 29.31
C PRO A 79 4.21 2.44 27.96
N VAL A 80 3.29 3.41 27.89
CA VAL A 80 3.05 4.24 26.71
C VAL A 80 3.78 5.57 26.87
N THR A 81 4.41 6.04 25.80
CA THR A 81 4.94 7.41 25.71
C THR A 81 4.08 8.26 24.79
N GLU A 82 4.17 9.58 24.91
CA GLU A 82 3.61 10.51 23.93
C GLU A 82 4.75 11.02 23.03
N ASN A 83 4.58 10.94 21.71
CA ASN A 83 5.57 11.44 20.77
C ASN A 83 5.50 12.97 20.62
N SER A 84 6.44 13.57 19.89
CA SER A 84 6.52 15.03 19.69
C SER A 84 5.31 15.67 18.97
N LYS A 85 4.39 14.84 18.46
CA LYS A 85 3.14 15.27 17.80
C LYS A 85 1.91 15.09 18.69
N GLY A 86 2.08 14.64 19.93
CA GLY A 86 0.98 14.45 20.88
C GLY A 86 0.21 13.14 20.69
N TYR A 87 0.86 12.09 20.15
CA TYR A 87 0.24 10.78 19.94
C TYR A 87 0.89 9.71 20.82
N LYS A 88 0.05 8.81 21.35
CA LYS A 88 0.43 7.63 22.12
C LYS A 88 1.25 6.66 21.27
N LEU A 89 2.33 6.18 21.85
CA LEU A 89 3.27 5.26 21.25
C LEU A 89 3.57 4.11 22.22
N LEU A 90 3.39 2.88 21.74
CA LEU A 90 3.76 1.64 22.42
C LEU A 90 5.28 1.56 22.55
N PRO A 91 5.80 0.85 23.58
CA PRO A 91 7.23 0.69 23.73
C PRO A 91 7.82 -0.02 22.51
N PRO A 92 9.09 0.26 22.14
CA PRO A 92 9.66 -0.13 20.85
C PRO A 92 9.71 -1.65 20.60
N TYR A 93 9.65 -2.47 21.65
CA TYR A 93 9.61 -3.92 21.57
C TYR A 93 8.21 -4.52 21.32
N LEU A 94 7.17 -3.68 21.15
CA LEU A 94 5.79 -4.14 20.97
C LEU A 94 5.08 -3.33 19.88
N ARG A 95 4.53 -4.02 18.88
CA ARG A 95 3.78 -3.44 17.76
C ARG A 95 2.55 -4.28 17.43
N VAL A 96 1.70 -3.76 16.55
CA VAL A 96 0.50 -4.44 16.05
C VAL A 96 0.61 -4.60 14.53
N ILE A 97 0.07 -5.69 13.99
CA ILE A 97 -0.21 -5.83 12.56
C ILE A 97 -1.68 -6.22 12.36
N GLN A 98 -2.44 -5.41 11.61
CA GLN A 98 -3.79 -5.77 11.18
C GLN A 98 -3.70 -6.44 9.81
N GLY A 99 -4.05 -7.73 9.74
CA GLY A 99 -4.00 -8.52 8.50
C GLY A 99 -5.37 -8.84 7.90
N ASP A 100 -6.42 -8.80 8.70
CA ASP A 100 -7.78 -9.15 8.28
C ASP A 100 -8.58 -7.95 7.77
N GLY A 101 -9.41 -8.17 6.76
CA GLY A 101 -10.32 -7.15 6.23
C GLY A 101 -9.67 -5.90 5.62
N VAL A 102 -8.35 -5.87 5.39
CA VAL A 102 -7.65 -4.67 4.91
C VAL A 102 -7.76 -4.50 3.39
N ASP A 103 -8.44 -3.44 2.97
CA ASP A 103 -8.44 -2.84 1.63
C ASP A 103 -8.15 -1.33 1.72
N ILE A 104 -8.16 -0.60 0.60
CA ILE A 104 -7.83 0.84 0.59
C ILE A 104 -8.80 1.68 1.45
N ASN A 105 -10.06 1.25 1.58
CA ASN A 105 -11.08 2.01 2.32
C ASN A 105 -10.95 1.76 3.83
N THR A 106 -10.89 0.48 4.20
CA THR A 106 -10.73 0.07 5.61
C THR A 106 -9.38 0.51 6.17
N LEU A 107 -8.30 0.53 5.37
CA LEU A 107 -7.03 1.14 5.75
C LEU A 107 -7.21 2.60 6.18
N GLN A 108 -7.95 3.39 5.38
CA GLN A 108 -8.24 4.80 5.66
C GLN A 108 -9.08 4.97 6.94
N GLU A 109 -10.08 4.11 7.14
CA GLU A 109 -10.91 4.11 8.35
C GLU A 109 -10.09 3.83 9.60
N ILE A 110 -9.21 2.82 9.56
CA ILE A 110 -8.37 2.44 10.70
C ILE A 110 -7.43 3.58 11.09
N VAL A 111 -6.67 4.14 10.14
CA VAL A 111 -5.68 5.18 10.47
C VAL A 111 -6.34 6.48 10.95
N GLU A 112 -7.51 6.84 10.41
CA GLU A 112 -8.26 8.00 10.89
C GLU A 112 -8.86 7.76 12.28
N GLY A 113 -9.39 6.56 12.55
CA GLY A 113 -9.85 6.19 13.88
C GLY A 113 -8.74 6.20 14.93
N MET A 114 -7.56 5.65 14.58
CA MET A 114 -6.36 5.71 15.43
C MET A 114 -5.97 7.16 15.74
N LYS A 115 -5.94 8.02 14.72
CA LYS A 115 -5.63 9.44 14.87
C LYS A 115 -6.63 10.15 15.79
N GLN A 116 -7.93 9.90 15.63
CA GLN A 116 -8.97 10.46 16.52
C GLN A 116 -8.80 10.01 17.98
N LYS A 117 -8.35 8.77 18.20
CA LYS A 117 -8.04 8.22 19.53
C LYS A 117 -6.62 8.51 20.01
N LYS A 118 -5.87 9.38 19.30
CA LYS A 118 -4.50 9.80 19.62
C LYS A 118 -3.50 8.64 19.66
N TRP A 119 -3.69 7.60 18.87
CA TRP A 119 -2.70 6.55 18.65
C TRP A 119 -1.83 6.88 17.44
N SER A 120 -0.51 6.81 17.58
CA SER A 120 0.41 7.02 16.46
C SER A 120 0.31 5.88 15.46
N ILE A 121 0.41 6.18 14.16
CA ILE A 121 0.52 5.16 13.10
C ILE A 121 1.84 4.38 13.17
N GLU A 122 2.84 4.87 13.89
CA GLU A 122 4.09 4.14 14.21
C GLU A 122 3.86 2.82 14.95
N ASN A 123 2.68 2.65 15.58
CA ASN A 123 2.32 1.45 16.33
C ASN A 123 1.91 0.27 15.47
N ILE A 124 1.55 0.52 14.20
CA ILE A 124 0.84 -0.46 13.37
C ILE A 124 1.48 -0.66 12.01
N SER A 125 1.39 -1.89 11.52
CA SER A 125 1.59 -2.26 10.12
C SER A 125 0.34 -2.97 9.59
N PHE A 126 0.24 -3.11 8.27
CA PHE A 126 -0.93 -3.71 7.63
C PHE A 126 -0.54 -4.84 6.70
N GLY A 127 -1.22 -5.96 6.80
CA GLY A 127 -1.22 -7.02 5.80
C GLY A 127 -2.49 -6.94 4.96
N SER A 128 -2.39 -7.09 3.64
CA SER A 128 -3.56 -7.20 2.76
C SER A 128 -3.31 -8.28 1.72
N GLY A 129 -4.21 -9.26 1.67
CA GLY A 129 -4.17 -10.36 0.71
C GLY A 129 -5.07 -10.11 -0.49
N GLY A 130 -6.29 -10.66 -0.45
CA GLY A 130 -7.22 -10.64 -1.58
C GLY A 130 -7.59 -9.24 -2.07
N ALA A 131 -7.72 -8.25 -1.17
CA ALA A 131 -8.05 -6.90 -1.60
C ALA A 131 -6.93 -6.21 -2.39
N LEU A 132 -5.67 -6.47 -2.01
CA LEU A 132 -4.50 -5.92 -2.67
C LEU A 132 -4.23 -6.58 -4.04
N LEU A 133 -4.46 -7.89 -4.15
CA LEU A 133 -4.02 -8.67 -5.32
C LEU A 133 -5.15 -9.21 -6.21
N GLN A 134 -6.38 -9.30 -5.70
CA GLN A 134 -7.51 -9.96 -6.40
C GLN A 134 -8.77 -9.11 -6.54
N LYS A 135 -9.08 -8.20 -5.60
CA LYS A 135 -10.26 -7.31 -5.63
C LYS A 135 -10.02 -6.09 -6.53
N LEU A 136 -9.41 -6.31 -7.69
CA LEU A 136 -9.11 -5.30 -8.69
C LEU A 136 -9.66 -5.76 -10.03
N THR A 137 -10.29 -4.84 -10.76
CA THR A 137 -10.79 -5.12 -12.11
C THR A 137 -10.17 -4.16 -13.09
N ARG A 138 -10.10 -4.58 -14.36
CA ARG A 138 -9.64 -3.74 -15.48
C ARG A 138 -10.38 -2.39 -15.53
N ASP A 139 -11.64 -2.39 -15.14
CA ASP A 139 -12.51 -1.21 -15.18
C ASP A 139 -12.23 -0.20 -14.06
N LEU A 140 -11.54 -0.58 -12.98
CA LEU A 140 -11.14 0.36 -11.92
C LEU A 140 -10.33 1.54 -12.46
N LEU A 141 -9.45 1.29 -13.45
CA LEU A 141 -8.64 2.30 -14.12
C LEU A 141 -9.01 2.46 -15.61
N ASN A 142 -10.09 1.80 -16.04
CA ASN A 142 -10.53 1.74 -17.44
C ASN A 142 -9.41 1.32 -18.43
N CYS A 143 -8.49 0.44 -18.02
CA CYS A 143 -7.38 -0.03 -18.87
C CYS A 143 -7.91 -0.60 -20.20
N SER A 144 -7.49 -0.03 -21.33
CA SER A 144 -8.14 -0.27 -22.62
C SER A 144 -7.17 -0.16 -23.79
N PHE A 145 -7.33 -1.05 -24.77
CA PHE A 145 -6.63 -1.00 -26.06
C PHE A 145 -7.61 -0.65 -27.18
N LYS A 146 -7.24 0.29 -28.06
CA LYS A 146 -8.05 0.76 -29.20
C LYS A 146 -7.14 1.11 -30.39
N CYS A 147 -7.60 0.80 -31.59
CA CYS A 147 -6.98 1.29 -32.82
C CYS A 147 -7.31 2.79 -32.99
N SER A 148 -6.29 3.62 -33.22
CA SER A 148 -6.46 5.06 -33.48
C SER A 148 -6.01 5.49 -34.89
N TYR A 149 -5.25 4.65 -35.60
CA TYR A 149 -4.69 4.99 -36.91
C TYR A 149 -4.55 3.74 -37.78
N VAL A 150 -4.90 3.86 -39.06
CA VAL A 150 -4.69 2.82 -40.09
C VAL A 150 -4.14 3.46 -41.36
N VAL A 151 -3.47 2.66 -42.19
CA VAL A 151 -3.09 3.06 -43.55
C VAL A 151 -3.85 2.17 -44.53
N THR A 152 -4.67 2.79 -45.37
CA THR A 152 -5.47 2.09 -46.40
C THR A 152 -5.18 2.76 -47.74
N ASN A 153 -4.82 1.98 -48.77
CA ASN A 153 -4.42 2.50 -50.09
C ASN A 153 -3.29 3.54 -50.02
N GLY A 154 -2.34 3.36 -49.10
CA GLY A 154 -1.24 4.30 -48.88
C GLY A 154 -1.62 5.60 -48.16
N LEU A 155 -2.89 5.78 -47.79
CA LEU A 155 -3.39 6.96 -47.09
C LEU A 155 -3.60 6.66 -45.60
N GLY A 156 -3.03 7.50 -44.75
CA GLY A 156 -3.25 7.47 -43.31
C GLY A 156 -4.63 7.99 -42.94
N ILE A 157 -5.37 7.25 -42.11
CA ILE A 157 -6.71 7.60 -41.66
C ILE A 157 -6.75 7.56 -40.13
N ASN A 158 -7.19 8.66 -39.52
CA ASN A 158 -7.48 8.71 -38.09
C ASN A 158 -8.79 7.98 -37.81
N VAL A 159 -8.74 6.92 -37.01
CA VAL A 159 -9.92 6.14 -36.62
C VAL A 159 -10.18 6.30 -35.12
N PHE A 160 -11.44 6.23 -34.71
CA PHE A 160 -11.84 6.30 -33.31
C PHE A 160 -13.25 5.76 -33.14
N LYS A 161 -13.63 5.46 -31.89
CA LYS A 161 -15.02 5.21 -31.51
C LYS A 161 -15.55 6.37 -30.69
N ASP A 162 -16.84 6.64 -30.82
CA ASP A 162 -17.56 7.64 -30.03
C ASP A 162 -19.01 7.20 -29.81
N PRO A 163 -19.27 6.29 -28.84
CA PRO A 163 -20.61 5.78 -28.61
C PRO A 163 -21.54 6.87 -28.09
N VAL A 164 -22.67 7.09 -28.77
CA VAL A 164 -23.66 8.13 -28.43
C VAL A 164 -24.14 8.04 -26.98
N ALA A 165 -24.36 6.82 -26.48
CA ALA A 165 -24.88 6.58 -25.13
C ALA A 165 -23.80 6.60 -24.02
N ASP A 166 -22.51 6.71 -24.37
CA ASP A 166 -21.41 6.68 -23.39
C ASP A 166 -20.17 7.46 -23.89
N PRO A 167 -20.17 8.80 -23.74
CA PRO A 167 -19.05 9.64 -24.15
C PRO A 167 -17.72 9.32 -23.45
N ASN A 168 -17.75 8.70 -22.27
CA ASN A 168 -16.54 8.27 -21.56
C ASN A 168 -15.78 7.17 -22.33
N LYS A 169 -16.45 6.49 -23.28
CA LYS A 169 -15.83 5.48 -24.16
C LYS A 169 -15.31 6.07 -25.48
N ARG A 170 -15.27 7.40 -25.64
CA ARG A 170 -14.65 8.06 -26.79
C ARG A 170 -13.14 7.81 -26.79
N SER A 171 -12.60 7.30 -27.90
CA SER A 171 -11.16 7.04 -28.04
C SER A 171 -10.44 8.18 -28.75
N LYS A 172 -9.11 8.25 -28.52
CA LYS A 172 -8.21 9.18 -29.21
C LYS A 172 -8.07 8.85 -30.71
N LYS A 173 -7.60 9.82 -31.49
CA LYS A 173 -7.50 9.80 -32.95
C LYS A 173 -6.06 9.85 -33.43
N GLY A 174 -5.75 9.08 -34.47
CA GLY A 174 -4.50 9.15 -35.23
C GLY A 174 -3.27 8.64 -34.49
N ARG A 175 -2.09 9.02 -34.99
CA ARG A 175 -0.79 8.77 -34.33
C ARG A 175 -0.71 9.60 -33.05
N LEU A 176 -0.25 8.97 -31.97
CA LEU A 176 -0.20 9.55 -30.64
C LEU A 176 1.24 9.73 -30.17
N SER A 177 1.46 10.73 -29.31
CA SER A 177 2.71 10.95 -28.57
C SER A 177 2.40 11.53 -27.19
N LEU A 178 3.27 11.28 -26.20
CA LEU A 178 3.10 11.72 -24.82
C LEU A 178 4.17 12.74 -24.46
N HIS A 179 3.78 13.88 -23.92
CA HIS A 179 4.70 14.99 -23.65
C HIS A 179 4.48 15.59 -22.25
N ARG A 180 5.44 16.39 -21.80
CA ARG A 180 5.26 17.29 -20.66
C ARG A 180 4.70 18.63 -21.13
N THR A 181 3.79 19.21 -20.36
CA THR A 181 3.40 20.61 -20.54
C THR A 181 4.45 21.53 -19.90
N PRO A 182 4.47 22.84 -20.23
CA PRO A 182 5.35 23.80 -19.56
C PRO A 182 5.19 23.85 -18.03
N ALA A 183 4.00 23.48 -17.51
CA ALA A 183 3.71 23.39 -16.09
C ALA A 183 4.13 22.05 -15.44
N GLY A 184 4.74 21.13 -16.19
CA GLY A 184 5.19 19.83 -15.71
C GLY A 184 4.12 18.73 -15.70
N ASN A 185 2.88 19.02 -16.12
CA ASN A 185 1.84 18.00 -16.30
C ASN A 185 2.06 17.16 -17.56
N PHE A 186 1.23 16.14 -17.77
CA PHE A 186 1.28 15.32 -18.98
C PHE A 186 0.20 15.73 -19.99
N VAL A 187 0.54 15.63 -21.27
CA VAL A 187 -0.41 15.80 -22.39
C VAL A 187 -0.18 14.73 -23.45
N THR A 188 -1.26 14.11 -23.93
CA THR A 188 -1.20 13.23 -25.10
C THR A 188 -1.63 14.01 -26.33
N LEU A 189 -0.71 14.21 -27.28
CA LEU A 189 -1.01 14.82 -28.56
C LEU A 189 -1.56 13.77 -29.52
N GLU A 190 -2.61 14.14 -30.25
CA GLU A 190 -3.33 13.29 -31.20
C GLU A 190 -3.02 13.67 -32.65
N GLU A 191 -3.46 12.85 -33.60
CA GLU A 191 -3.43 13.18 -35.03
C GLU A 191 -2.02 13.49 -35.59
N GLY A 192 -0.98 12.94 -34.97
CA GLY A 192 0.42 13.18 -35.38
C GLY A 192 0.98 14.54 -34.97
N LYS A 193 0.27 15.33 -34.14
CA LYS A 193 0.71 16.68 -33.72
C LYS A 193 2.02 16.70 -32.92
N GLY A 194 2.48 15.55 -32.41
CA GLY A 194 3.82 15.43 -31.84
C GLY A 194 4.94 15.76 -32.83
N ASP A 195 4.72 15.55 -34.13
CA ASP A 195 5.69 15.86 -35.18
C ASP A 195 5.87 17.38 -35.38
N LEU A 196 5.03 18.21 -34.75
CA LEU A 196 5.19 19.67 -34.73
C LEU A 196 6.24 20.14 -33.70
N GLU A 197 6.66 19.25 -32.79
CA GLU A 197 7.70 19.49 -31.78
C GLU A 197 7.42 20.65 -30.80
N GLU A 198 6.17 21.11 -30.68
CA GLU A 198 5.77 22.22 -29.81
C GLU A 198 5.87 21.90 -28.29
N TYR A 199 5.86 20.62 -27.92
CA TYR A 199 5.84 20.15 -26.52
C TYR A 199 7.12 19.39 -26.11
N GLY A 200 8.19 19.55 -26.88
CA GLY A 200 9.45 18.86 -26.65
C GLY A 200 9.43 17.40 -27.11
N HIS A 201 10.17 16.54 -26.42
CA HIS A 201 10.37 15.15 -26.84
C HIS A 201 9.21 14.24 -26.40
N ASP A 202 8.89 13.26 -27.25
CA ASP A 202 7.96 12.18 -26.89
C ASP A 202 8.56 11.30 -25.78
N LEU A 203 7.78 11.10 -24.72
CA LEU A 203 8.11 10.26 -23.57
C LEU A 203 7.91 8.76 -23.87
N LEU A 204 7.23 8.42 -24.96
CA LEU A 204 7.09 7.04 -25.40
C LEU A 204 8.40 6.54 -26.02
N HIS A 205 8.94 5.46 -25.46
CA HIS A 205 10.13 4.80 -26.00
C HIS A 205 9.75 3.46 -26.62
N THR A 206 10.41 3.10 -27.73
CA THR A 206 10.29 1.74 -28.28
C THR A 206 10.89 0.74 -27.28
N VAL A 207 10.05 -0.11 -26.70
CA VAL A 207 10.46 -1.19 -25.79
C VAL A 207 10.51 -2.56 -26.46
N PHE A 208 9.82 -2.70 -27.59
CA PHE A 208 9.79 -3.93 -28.38
C PHE A 208 9.69 -3.60 -29.86
N LYS A 209 10.49 -4.28 -30.69
CA LYS A 209 10.45 -4.13 -32.15
C LYS A 209 10.88 -5.44 -32.81
N ASN A 210 10.06 -5.93 -33.73
CA ASN A 210 10.36 -7.11 -34.57
C ASN A 210 10.86 -8.33 -33.78
N GLY A 211 10.13 -8.72 -32.73
CA GLY A 211 10.48 -9.90 -31.92
C GLY A 211 11.54 -9.67 -30.85
N LYS A 212 12.09 -8.44 -30.73
CA LYS A 212 13.18 -8.13 -29.79
C LYS A 212 12.78 -7.05 -28.80
N VAL A 213 13.12 -7.25 -27.53
CA VAL A 213 13.09 -6.18 -26.52
C VAL A 213 14.22 -5.21 -26.81
N THR A 214 13.89 -3.93 -26.97
CA THR A 214 14.85 -2.87 -27.33
C THR A 214 15.22 -1.96 -26.17
N LYS A 215 14.41 -1.97 -25.10
CA LYS A 215 14.67 -1.23 -23.86
C LYS A 215 14.03 -1.98 -22.69
N SER A 216 14.80 -2.15 -21.61
CA SER A 216 14.37 -2.76 -20.35
C SER A 216 14.62 -1.79 -19.21
N TYR A 217 13.84 -1.92 -18.14
CA TYR A 217 13.95 -1.09 -16.95
C TYR A 217 14.22 -1.99 -15.73
N PRO A 218 15.30 -1.77 -14.96
CA PRO A 218 15.52 -2.50 -13.72
C PRO A 218 14.47 -2.11 -12.68
N PHE A 219 14.18 -3.02 -11.76
CA PHE A 219 13.11 -2.81 -10.78
C PHE A 219 13.36 -1.60 -9.86
N ASP A 220 14.62 -1.29 -9.54
CA ASP A 220 14.97 -0.11 -8.75
C ASP A 220 14.66 1.20 -9.47
N GLU A 221 14.79 1.24 -10.80
CA GLU A 221 14.37 2.40 -11.60
C GLU A 221 12.85 2.55 -11.58
N VAL A 222 12.11 1.44 -11.71
CA VAL A 222 10.64 1.44 -11.60
C VAL A 222 10.19 1.98 -10.24
N ARG A 223 10.83 1.53 -9.15
CA ARG A 223 10.57 2.05 -7.80
C ARG A 223 10.89 3.53 -7.68
N LYS A 224 12.01 3.99 -8.23
CA LYS A 224 12.40 5.41 -8.24
C LYS A 224 11.36 6.26 -8.97
N ASN A 225 10.85 5.80 -10.10
CA ASN A 225 9.87 6.51 -10.92
C ASN A 225 8.49 6.62 -10.26
N ALA A 226 8.15 5.68 -9.37
CA ALA A 226 6.87 5.61 -8.67
C ALA A 226 6.89 6.25 -7.26
N LYS A 227 7.98 6.90 -6.87
CA LYS A 227 8.09 7.56 -5.56
C LYS A 227 6.99 8.61 -5.36
N LEU A 228 6.51 8.72 -4.13
CA LEU A 228 5.58 9.77 -3.74
C LEU A 228 6.30 11.11 -3.66
N ASN A 229 5.61 12.21 -4.00
CA ASN A 229 6.20 13.56 -3.91
C ASN A 229 6.73 13.88 -2.50
N ILE A 230 6.03 13.43 -1.46
CA ILE A 230 6.46 13.64 -0.06
C ILE A 230 7.81 12.96 0.25
N GLU A 231 8.12 11.84 -0.40
CA GLU A 231 9.43 11.17 -0.25
C GLU A 231 10.54 11.89 -1.00
N LEU A 232 10.20 12.62 -2.06
CA LEU A 232 11.14 13.46 -2.81
C LEU A 232 11.45 14.75 -2.05
N GLU A 233 10.46 15.32 -1.36
CA GLU A 233 10.62 16.51 -0.51
C GLU A 233 11.38 16.21 0.79
N ALA A 234 11.24 15.00 1.35
CA ALA A 234 11.89 14.59 2.60
C ALA A 234 13.34 14.12 2.44
N ALA A 235 13.84 13.97 1.21
CA ALA A 235 15.25 13.64 0.99
C ALA A 235 16.12 14.84 1.40
N PRO A 236 17.04 14.69 2.38
CA PRO A 236 17.94 15.79 2.71
C PRO A 236 18.80 16.13 1.48
N HIS A 237 18.96 17.43 1.21
CA HIS A 237 20.00 17.95 0.35
C HIS A 237 21.39 17.50 0.81
#